data_AF-A0A559IEW3-F1
#
_entry.id   AF-A0A559IEW3-F1
#
_cell.length_a   1.000
_cell.length_b   1.000
_cell.length_c   1.000
_cell.angle_alpha   90.00
_cell.angle_beta   90.00
_cell.angle_gamma   90.00
#
_symmetry.space_group_name_H-M   'P 1'
#
loop_
_entity.id
_entity.type
_entity.pdbx_description
1 polymer ?
#
loop_
_entity_poly.entity_id
_entity_poly.type
_entity_poly.pdbx_seq_one_letter_code
_entity_poly.pdbx_strand_id
1 'polypeptide(L)' 'MFNFNFLGIAFIGEEVPKKKAEQVENKMQEIIERHKELAQAEFDEYLASKGLESAMGVVIKIEKARLKTYD' A
#
# COMPACT_ATOMS: atom_id res chain seq x y z
N MET A 1 -3.80 20.87 19.61
CA MET A 1 -4.76 20.30 18.65
C MET A 1 -3.93 19.51 17.64
N PHE A 2 -3.81 18.19 17.81
CA PHE A 2 -2.99 17.37 16.91
C PHE A 2 -3.79 17.13 15.63
N ASN A 3 -3.31 17.70 14.53
CA ASN A 3 -3.84 17.48 13.20
C ASN A 3 -3.51 16.03 12.79
N PHE A 4 -4.54 15.19 12.68
CA PHE A 4 -4.41 13.85 12.13
C PHE A 4 -4.00 13.94 10.65
N ASN A 5 -2.95 13.21 10.25
CA ASN A 5 -2.71 12.92 8.84
C ASN A 5 -3.68 11.82 8.38
N PHE A 6 -4.09 11.89 7.11
CA PHE A 6 -5.18 11.15 6.44
C PHE A 6 -5.24 9.62 6.65
N LEU A 7 -4.18 9.00 7.17
CA LEU A 7 -4.04 7.56 7.43
C LEU A 7 -4.25 7.13 8.91
N GLY A 8 -4.47 8.07 9.84
CA GLY A 8 -4.66 7.72 11.26
C GLY A 8 -3.39 7.22 11.98
N ILE A 9 -2.22 7.61 11.47
CA ILE A 9 -0.91 7.19 12.01
C ILE A 9 -0.66 7.83 13.39
N ALA A 10 -0.29 7.01 14.37
CA ALA A 10 0.08 7.47 15.71
C ALA A 10 1.40 8.27 15.70
N PHE A 11 1.48 9.31 16.52
CA PHE A 11 2.71 10.10 16.70
C PHE A 11 3.57 9.51 17.83
N ILE A 12 4.89 9.66 17.71
CA ILE A 12 5.82 9.31 18.78
C ILE A 12 5.97 10.53 19.69
N GLY A 13 5.72 10.34 20.99
CA GLY A 13 5.87 11.40 21.99
C GLY A 13 7.33 11.83 22.15
N GLU A 14 7.54 13.12 22.46
CA GLU A 14 8.87 13.71 22.65
C GLU A 14 9.63 13.10 23.83
N GLU A 15 8.91 12.53 24.81
CA GLU A 15 9.45 11.83 25.97
C GLU A 15 10.08 10.47 25.63
N VAL A 16 9.83 9.94 24.42
CA VAL A 16 10.35 8.65 24.00
C VAL A 16 11.85 8.78 23.71
N PRO A 17 12.72 7.93 24.31
CA PRO A 17 14.15 7.97 24.02
C PRO A 17 14.42 7.81 22.52
N LYS A 18 15.27 8.67 21.95
CA LYS A 18 15.55 8.75 20.50
C LYS A 18 15.78 7.38 19.83
N LYS A 19 16.58 6.52 20.45
CA LYS A 19 16.85 5.16 19.93
C LYS A 19 15.59 4.29 19.81
N LYS A 20 14.64 4.41 20.75
CA LYS A 20 13.36 3.70 20.69
C LYS A 20 12.43 4.34 19.66
N ALA A 21 12.43 5.67 19.56
CA ALA A 21 11.67 6.39 18.54
C ALA A 21 12.06 5.92 17.13
N GLU A 22 13.35 5.91 16.81
CA GLU A 22 13.87 5.42 15.51
C GLU A 22 13.44 3.97 15.21
N GLN A 23 13.45 3.08 16.22
CA GLN A 23 12.98 1.69 16.04
C GLN A 23 11.48 1.61 15.73
N VAL A 24 10.68 2.42 16.42
CA VAL A 24 9.23 2.48 16.19
C VAL A 24 8.93 3.07 14.81
N GLU A 25 9.62 4.13 14.39
CA GLU A 25 9.47 4.72 13.04
C GLU A 25 9.78 3.70 11.96
N ASN A 26 10.92 3.00 12.07
CA ASN A 26 11.29 1.96 11.10
C ASN A 26 10.23 0.85 11.03
N LYS A 27 9.73 0.38 12.17
CA LYS A 27 8.70 -0.66 12.18
C LYS A 27 7.38 -0.16 11.60
N MET A 28 7.03 1.09 11.86
CA MET A 28 5.84 1.72 11.31
C MET A 28 5.92 1.83 9.79
N GLN A 29 7.08 2.23 9.24
CA GLN A 29 7.30 2.25 7.79
C GLN A 29 7.19 0.85 7.17
N GLU A 30 7.80 -0.17 7.79
CA GLU A 30 7.70 -1.56 7.34
C GLU A 30 6.24 -2.03 7.27
N ILE A 31 5.43 -1.71 8.28
CA ILE A 31 4.00 -2.05 8.33
C ILE A 31 3.24 -1.30 7.23
N ILE A 32 3.49 0.00 7.06
CA ILE A 32 2.82 0.82 6.04
C ILE A 32 3.10 0.26 4.64
N GLU A 33 4.35 -0.03 4.31
CA GLU A 33 4.71 -0.58 2.99
C GLU A 33 4.07 -1.94 2.76
N ARG A 34 4.11 -2.83 3.76
CA ARG A 34 3.42 -4.13 3.67
C ARG A 34 1.92 -3.97 3.41
N HIS A 35 1.25 -3.04 4.09
CA HIS A 35 -0.18 -2.84 3.89
C HIS A 35 -0.50 -2.19 2.55
N LYS A 36 0.36 -1.31 2.02
CA LYS A 36 0.22 -0.77 0.66
C LYS A 36 0.31 -1.88 -0.38
N GLU A 37 1.28 -2.78 -0.25
CA GLU A 37 1.44 -3.94 -1.15
C GLU A 37 0.21 -4.85 -1.10
N LEU A 38 -0.29 -5.17 0.10
CA LEU A 38 -1.49 -5.99 0.27
C LEU A 38 -2.73 -5.33 -0.34
N ALA A 39 -2.93 -4.03 -0.09
CA ALA A 39 -4.05 -3.29 -0.64
C ALA A 39 -3.98 -3.19 -2.17
N GLN A 40 -2.78 -2.99 -2.73
CA GLN A 40 -2.57 -2.98 -4.17
C GLN A 40 -2.88 -4.34 -4.79
N ALA A 41 -2.40 -5.44 -4.18
CA ALA A 41 -2.69 -6.79 -4.65
C ALA A 41 -4.19 -7.12 -4.62
N GLU A 42 -4.88 -6.82 -3.52
CA GLU A 42 -6.33 -7.01 -3.40
C GLU A 42 -7.10 -6.20 -4.45
N PHE A 43 -6.66 -4.97 -4.71
CA PHE A 43 -7.27 -4.13 -5.75
C PHE A 43 -7.02 -4.69 -7.15
N ASP A 44 -5.81 -5.17 -7.45
CA ASP A 44 -5.46 -5.77 -8.73
C ASP A 44 -6.25 -7.07 -8.98
N GLU A 45 -6.43 -7.91 -7.96
CA GLU A 45 -7.29 -9.10 -8.03
C GLU A 45 -8.75 -8.72 -8.33
N TYR A 46 -9.26 -7.68 -7.67
CA TYR A 46 -10.59 -7.16 -7.94
C TYR A 46 -10.72 -6.67 -9.39
N LEU A 47 -9.75 -5.89 -9.89
CA LEU A 47 -9.74 -5.40 -11.27
C LEU A 47 -9.73 -6.57 -12.27
N ALA A 48 -8.88 -7.57 -12.05
CA ALA A 48 -8.81 -8.77 -12.87
C ALA A 48 -10.16 -9.49 -12.94
N SER A 49 -10.88 -9.59 -11.80
CA SER A 49 -12.24 -10.16 -11.76
C SER A 49 -13.26 -9.40 -12.62
N LYS A 50 -12.96 -8.15 -13.00
CA LYS A 50 -13.78 -7.30 -13.89
C LYS A 50 -13.22 -7.19 -15.31
N GLY A 51 -12.14 -7.90 -15.63
CA GLY A 51 -11.44 -7.78 -16.91
C GLY A 51 -10.69 -6.45 -17.07
N LEU A 52 -10.29 -5.85 -15.96
CA LEU A 52 -9.52 -4.60 -15.87
C LEU A 52 -8.13 -4.88 -15.28
N GLU A 53 -7.19 -3.96 -15.48
CA GLU A 53 -5.86 -3.98 -14.84
C GLU A 53 -5.44 -2.56 -14.45
N SER A 54 -4.53 -2.44 -13.48
CA SER A 54 -3.86 -1.18 -13.14
C SER A 54 -2.50 -1.13 -13.83
N ALA A 55 -2.25 -0.10 -14.64
CA ALA A 55 -0.97 0.15 -15.27
C ALA A 55 -0.51 1.58 -14.98
N MET A 56 0.64 1.73 -14.32
CA MET A 56 1.20 3.03 -13.92
C MET A 56 0.22 3.93 -13.15
N GLY A 57 -0.65 3.32 -12.33
CA GLY A 57 -1.66 4.05 -11.55
C GLY A 57 -2.94 4.41 -12.33
N VAL A 58 -3.13 3.87 -13.54
CA VAL A 58 -4.32 4.05 -14.36
C VAL A 58 -5.04 2.72 -14.54
N VAL A 59 -6.35 2.70 -14.30
CA VAL A 59 -7.19 1.51 -14.55
C VAL A 59 -7.57 1.44 -16.03
N ILE A 60 -7.20 0.34 -16.68
CA ILE A 60 -7.45 0.07 -18.10
C ILE A 60 -8.12 -1.30 -18.28
N LYS A 61 -8.60 -1.58 -19.50
CA LYS A 61 -9.16 -2.90 -19.84
C LYS A 61 -8.04 -3.87 -20.22
N ILE A 62 -8.12 -5.12 -19.75
CA ILE A 62 -7.18 -6.16 -20.16
C ILE A 62 -7.36 -6.45 -21.66
N GLU A 63 -6.30 -6.24 -22.46
CA GLU A 63 -6.30 -6.62 -23.86
C GLU A 63 -6.15 -8.14 -24.01
N LYS A 64 -7.04 -8.77 -24.79
CA LYS A 64 -7.10 -10.24 -25.00
C LYS A 64 -5.79 -10.85 -25.54
N ALA A 65 -4.88 -10.06 -26.11
CA ALA A 65 -3.59 -10.56 -26.60
C ALA A 65 -2.66 -11.08 -25.49
N ARG A 66 -2.84 -10.63 -24.24
CA ARG A 66 -2.08 -11.07 -23.07
C ARG A 66 -2.53 -12.44 -22.51
N LEU A 67 -3.72 -12.93 -22.89
CA LEU A 67 -4.28 -14.20 -22.42
C LEU A 67 -3.66 -15.45 -23.09
N LYS A 68 -2.77 -15.29 -24.08
CA LYS A 68 -2.18 -16.41 -24.84
C LYS A 68 -0.79 -16.86 -24.38
N THR A 69 -0.24 -16.27 -23.31
CA THR A 69 1.15 -16.54 -22.89
C THR A 69 1.28 -17.29 -21.56
N TYR A 70 0.22 -17.95 -21.11
CA TYR A 70 0.26 -18.88 -19.97
C TYR A 70 -0.53 -20.15 -20.32
N ASP A 71 0.04 -20.95 -21.23
CA ASP A 71 -0.17 -22.40 -21.31
C ASP A 71 1.20 -23.07 -21.08
#